data_AF-A0A4R4D3P1-F1
#
_entry.id   AF-A0A4R4D3P1-F1
#
_cell.length_a   1.000
_cell.length_b   1.000
_cell.length_c   1.000
_cell.angle_alpha   90.00
_cell.angle_beta   90.00
_cell.angle_gamma   90.00
#
_symmetry.space_group_name_H-M   'P 1'
#
loop_
_entity.id
_entity.type
_entity.pdbx_description
1 polymer ?
#
loop_
_entity_poly.entity_id
_entity_poly.type
_entity_poly.pdbx_seq_one_letter_code
_entity_poly.pdbx_strand_id
1 'polypeptide(L)'
;MTPTDAPLLSPAERELIRREFGRRFGQDPALADGIFLRLWRTGPRAGQPKVPKAMEGLIARGLVAVSAEPPTILGTRAHFTPAGLEALRRLLADRRAMDPERYGHLRRELGLDPPDEDRAA
;
A
#
# COMPACT_ATOMS: atom_id res chain seq x y z
N MET A 1 19.20 -16.55 -0.58
CA MET A 1 18.59 -15.53 -1.46
C MET A 1 18.51 -14.25 -0.65
N THR A 2 19.39 -13.29 -0.92
CA THR A 2 19.63 -12.12 -0.07
C THR A 2 18.45 -11.14 -0.18
N PRO A 3 17.81 -10.70 0.92
CA PRO A 3 16.66 -9.78 0.87
C PRO A 3 17.08 -8.33 0.55
N THR A 4 18.14 -8.12 -0.24
CA THR A 4 18.81 -6.82 -0.44
C THR A 4 18.32 -6.03 -1.67
N ASP A 5 17.71 -6.67 -2.67
CA ASP A 5 17.41 -6.01 -3.96
C ASP A 5 15.94 -5.60 -4.16
N ALA A 6 15.08 -5.66 -3.14
CA ALA A 6 13.71 -5.20 -3.33
C ALA A 6 13.70 -3.68 -3.68
N PRO A 7 12.97 -3.26 -4.72
CA PRO A 7 13.03 -1.91 -5.25
C PRO A 7 12.68 -0.85 -4.20
N LEU A 8 13.53 0.17 -4.08
CA LEU A 8 13.33 1.28 -3.16
C LEU A 8 12.14 2.15 -3.63
N LEU A 9 11.27 2.49 -2.66
CA LEU A 9 10.19 3.44 -2.82
C LEU A 9 10.75 4.87 -2.82
N SER A 10 10.35 5.67 -3.78
CA SER A 10 10.64 7.11 -3.88
C SER A 10 9.90 7.90 -2.80
N PRO A 11 10.32 9.15 -2.51
CA PRO A 11 9.64 10.00 -1.53
C PRO A 11 8.14 10.20 -1.81
N ALA A 12 7.76 10.34 -3.09
CA ALA A 12 6.36 10.51 -3.48
C ALA A 12 5.52 9.24 -3.26
N GLU A 13 6.10 8.06 -3.50
CA GLU A 13 5.45 6.76 -3.24
C GLU A 13 5.28 6.52 -1.74
N ARG A 14 6.30 6.88 -0.93
CA ARG A 14 6.21 6.82 0.54
C ARG A 14 5.11 7.71 1.07
N GLU A 15 5.00 8.94 0.55
CA GLU A 15 3.96 9.88 0.96
C GLU A 15 2.56 9.41 0.56
N LEU A 16 2.43 8.80 -0.63
CA LEU A 16 1.18 8.13 -1.03
C LEU A 16 0.80 7.04 -0.03
N ILE A 17 1.73 6.14 0.32
CA ILE A 17 1.48 5.04 1.27
C ILE A 17 1.10 5.60 2.63
N ARG A 18 1.81 6.61 3.13
CA ARG A 18 1.50 7.27 4.40
C ARG A 18 0.10 7.85 4.44
N ARG A 19 -0.32 8.46 3.32
CA ARG A 19 -1.65 9.06 3.19
C ARG A 19 -2.72 7.98 3.13
N GLU A 20 -2.54 6.94 2.31
CA GLU A 20 -3.55 5.91 2.07
C GLU A 20 -3.69 4.94 3.25
N PHE A 21 -2.59 4.56 3.87
CA PHE A 21 -2.58 3.62 5.00
C PHE A 21 -2.41 4.30 6.37
N GLY A 22 -2.46 5.64 6.41
CA GLY A 22 -2.57 6.35 7.67
C GLY A 22 -3.92 6.07 8.32
N ARG A 23 -3.96 6.03 9.64
CA ARG A 23 -5.22 5.88 10.40
C ARG A 23 -6.20 6.99 10.00
N ARG A 24 -7.37 6.61 9.47
CA ARG A 24 -8.43 7.55 9.06
C ARG A 24 -9.69 7.28 9.87
N PHE A 25 -10.24 8.31 10.52
CA PHE A 25 -11.46 8.22 11.32
C PHE A 25 -11.43 7.09 12.38
N GLY A 26 -10.25 6.84 12.96
CA GLY A 26 -10.05 5.79 13.96
C GLY A 26 -9.91 4.36 13.41
N GLN A 27 -10.07 4.17 12.10
CA GLN A 27 -9.87 2.88 11.44
C GLN A 27 -8.46 2.74 10.86
N ASP A 28 -7.89 1.57 11.07
CA ASP A 28 -6.60 1.15 10.51
C ASP A 28 -6.87 0.42 9.19
N PRO A 29 -6.51 1.02 8.03
CA PRO A 29 -6.74 0.41 6.72
C PRO A 29 -5.87 -0.85 6.53
N ALA A 30 -6.48 -1.93 6.07
CA ALA A 30 -5.78 -3.19 5.77
C ALA A 30 -5.11 -3.15 4.38
N LEU A 31 -3.95 -3.79 4.24
CA LEU A 31 -3.30 -3.99 2.94
C LEU A 31 -4.15 -4.87 2.04
N ALA A 32 -4.85 -5.86 2.62
CA ALA A 32 -5.76 -6.73 1.90
C ALA A 32 -6.90 -5.96 1.19
N ASP A 33 -7.39 -4.87 1.79
CA ASP A 33 -8.43 -4.04 1.19
C ASP A 33 -7.95 -3.30 -0.07
N GLY A 34 -6.64 -3.06 -0.18
CA GLY A 34 -6.03 -2.33 -1.29
C GLY A 34 -6.35 -0.83 -1.29
N ILE A 35 -5.81 -0.15 -2.29
CA ILE A 35 -5.98 1.29 -2.50
C ILE A 35 -7.15 1.52 -3.45
N PHE A 36 -8.15 2.28 -3.00
CA PHE A 36 -9.34 2.56 -3.81
C PHE A 36 -9.06 3.61 -4.89
N LEU A 37 -9.36 3.25 -6.13
CA LEU A 37 -9.20 4.09 -7.31
C LEU A 37 -10.57 4.46 -7.90
N ARG A 38 -10.87 5.75 -7.90
CA ARG A 38 -12.03 6.28 -8.62
C ARG A 38 -11.83 6.14 -10.12
N LEU A 39 -12.92 5.96 -10.85
CA LEU A 39 -12.88 5.95 -12.31
C LEU A 39 -13.17 7.35 -12.87
N TRP A 40 -12.71 7.59 -14.09
CA TRP A 40 -13.24 8.67 -14.91
C TRP A 40 -14.70 8.38 -15.28
N ARG A 41 -15.61 9.26 -14.89
CA ARG A 41 -17.04 9.11 -15.17
C ARG A 41 -17.41 9.50 -16.61
N THR A 42 -16.66 10.42 -17.20
CA THR A 42 -16.90 11.01 -18.53
C THR A 42 -15.59 11.36 -19.23
N GLY A 43 -15.66 11.61 -20.54
CA GLY A 43 -14.52 12.01 -21.37
C GLY A 43 -13.78 10.82 -22.03
N PRO A 44 -12.66 11.08 -22.72
CA PRO A 44 -11.93 10.06 -23.49
C PRO A 44 -11.31 8.96 -22.63
N ARG A 45 -11.21 9.18 -21.31
CA ARG A 45 -10.71 8.21 -20.33
C ARG A 45 -11.83 7.55 -19.54
N ALA A 46 -13.09 7.73 -19.90
CA ALA A 46 -14.24 7.18 -19.17
C ALA A 46 -14.07 5.67 -18.94
N GLY A 47 -14.37 5.22 -17.72
CA GLY A 47 -14.19 3.84 -17.28
C GLY A 47 -12.77 3.47 -16.84
N GLN A 48 -11.77 4.34 -17.10
CA GLN A 48 -10.39 4.08 -16.66
C GLN A 48 -10.16 4.53 -15.20
N PRO A 49 -9.30 3.83 -14.45
CA PRO A 49 -8.90 4.24 -13.11
C PRO A 49 -8.13 5.55 -13.11
N LYS A 50 -8.46 6.42 -12.15
CA LYS A 50 -7.73 7.65 -11.84
C LYS A 50 -6.50 7.32 -11.01
N VAL A 51 -5.45 6.84 -11.68
CA VAL A 51 -4.17 6.52 -11.04
C VAL A 51 -3.42 7.82 -10.71
N PRO A 52 -3.07 8.09 -9.45
CA PRO A 52 -2.21 9.21 -9.09
C PRO A 52 -0.78 8.96 -9.55
N LYS A 53 -0.03 10.03 -9.85
CA LYS A 53 1.34 9.94 -10.41
C LYS A 53 2.32 9.10 -9.60
N ALA A 54 2.22 9.14 -8.27
CA ALA A 54 3.03 8.28 -7.40
C ALA A 54 2.72 6.78 -7.58
N MET A 55 1.46 6.43 -7.88
CA MET A 55 1.07 5.05 -8.13
C MET A 55 1.37 4.59 -9.56
N GLU A 56 1.47 5.50 -10.53
CA GLU A 56 1.93 5.17 -11.89
C GLU A 56 3.33 4.53 -11.85
N GLY A 57 4.24 5.07 -11.03
CA GLY A 57 5.58 4.50 -10.83
C GLY A 57 5.56 3.11 -10.19
N LEU A 58 4.69 2.91 -9.19
CA LEU A 58 4.50 1.61 -8.54
C LEU A 58 3.96 0.56 -9.51
N ILE A 59 2.99 0.94 -10.35
CA ILE A 59 2.39 0.05 -11.36
C ILE A 59 3.41 -0.27 -12.44
N ALA A 60 4.13 0.73 -12.96
CA ALA A 60 5.15 0.54 -13.99
C ALA A 60 6.28 -0.41 -13.53
N ARG A 61 6.58 -0.42 -12.23
CA ARG A 61 7.58 -1.30 -11.60
C ARG A 61 6.99 -2.64 -11.14
N GLY A 62 5.69 -2.88 -11.34
CA GLY A 62 5.01 -4.11 -10.93
C GLY A 62 4.89 -4.29 -9.42
N LEU A 63 4.96 -3.21 -8.63
CA LEU A 63 4.81 -3.23 -7.17
C LEU A 63 3.35 -3.14 -6.73
N VAL A 64 2.52 -2.52 -7.56
CA VAL A 64 1.08 -2.44 -7.37
C VAL A 64 0.41 -2.87 -8.67
N ALA A 65 -0.65 -3.67 -8.54
CA ALA A 65 -1.50 -4.05 -9.65
C ALA A 65 -2.91 -3.52 -9.40
N VAL A 66 -3.51 -2.91 -10.42
CA VAL A 66 -4.95 -2.61 -10.40
C VAL A 66 -5.69 -3.94 -10.53
N SER A 67 -6.74 -4.12 -9.73
CA SER A 67 -7.57 -5.33 -9.78
C SER A 67 -8.10 -5.53 -11.19
N ALA A 68 -7.97 -6.77 -11.68
CA ALA A 68 -8.51 -7.18 -12.97
C ALA A 68 -10.03 -7.41 -12.90
N GLU A 69 -10.61 -7.40 -11.70
CA GLU A 69 -12.04 -7.51 -11.51
C GLU A 69 -12.78 -6.35 -12.17
N PRO A 70 -14.00 -6.59 -12.67
CA PRO A 70 -14.81 -5.55 -13.26
C PRO A 70 -15.01 -4.42 -12.25
N PRO A 71 -14.74 -3.16 -12.65
CA PRO A 71 -14.91 -2.04 -11.75
C PRO A 71 -16.36 -1.93 -11.28
N THR A 72 -16.54 -1.67 -9.99
CA THR A 72 -17.85 -1.35 -9.44
C THR A 72 -18.26 0.08 -9.81
N ILE A 73 -19.52 0.45 -9.54
CA ILE A 73 -20.00 1.84 -9.72
C ILE A 73 -19.16 2.84 -8.91
N LEU A 74 -18.57 2.37 -7.80
CA LEU A 74 -17.77 3.18 -6.89
C LEU A 74 -16.36 3.35 -7.46
N GLY A 75 -15.76 2.29 -7.99
CA GLY A 75 -14.42 2.32 -8.56
C GLY A 75 -13.78 0.94 -8.70
N THR A 76 -12.47 0.94 -8.89
CA THR A 76 -11.61 -0.26 -8.83
C THR A 76 -10.65 -0.15 -7.64
N ARG A 77 -10.01 -1.26 -7.28
CA ARG A 77 -9.02 -1.33 -6.20
C ARG A 77 -7.67 -1.67 -6.79
N ALA A 78 -6.60 -1.20 -6.15
CA ALA A 78 -5.23 -1.55 -6.48
C ALA A 78 -4.59 -2.26 -5.30
N HIS A 79 -3.96 -3.40 -5.55
CA HIS A 79 -3.37 -4.24 -4.52
C HIS A 79 -1.85 -4.29 -4.70
N PHE A 80 -1.13 -4.38 -3.58
CA PHE A 80 0.31 -4.63 -3.64
C PHE A 80 0.56 -6.03 -4.19
N THR A 81 1.52 -6.12 -5.11
CA THR A 81 2.05 -7.41 -5.56
C THR A 81 3.00 -7.97 -4.50
N PRO A 82 3.42 -9.24 -4.60
CA PRO A 82 4.43 -9.79 -3.70
C PRO A 82 5.71 -8.93 -3.62
N ALA A 83 6.18 -8.40 -4.76
CA ALA A 83 7.32 -7.49 -4.81
C ALA A 83 7.05 -6.15 -4.10
N GLY A 84 5.83 -5.62 -4.24
CA GLY A 84 5.40 -4.41 -3.54
C GLY A 84 5.31 -4.59 -2.03
N LEU A 85 4.82 -5.74 -1.56
CA LEU A 85 4.80 -6.09 -0.14
C LEU A 85 6.22 -6.18 0.43
N GLU A 86 7.18 -6.68 -0.34
CA GLU A 86 8.59 -6.75 0.07
C GLU A 86 9.24 -5.36 0.16
N ALA A 87 8.93 -4.48 -0.79
CA ALA A 87 9.32 -3.06 -0.73
C ALA A 87 8.67 -2.35 0.47
N LEU A 88 7.41 -2.65 0.77
CA LEU A 88 6.69 -2.11 1.91
C LEU A 88 7.27 -2.62 3.24
N ARG A 89 7.65 -3.90 3.32
CA ARG A 89 8.32 -4.48 4.48
C ARG A 89 9.61 -3.74 4.82
N ARG A 90 10.41 -3.43 3.80
CA ARG A 90 11.65 -2.64 3.96
C ARG A 90 11.38 -1.21 4.42
N LEU A 91 10.36 -0.56 3.86
CA LEU A 91 9.96 0.78 4.30
C LEU A 91 9.55 0.80 5.77
N LEU A 92 8.75 -0.17 6.20
CA LEU A 92 8.25 -0.26 7.56
C LEU A 92 9.30 -0.73 8.56
N ALA A 93 10.34 -1.45 8.10
CA ALA A 93 11.52 -1.76 8.91
C ALA A 93 12.35 -0.50 9.23
N ASP A 94 12.34 0.51 8.35
CA ASP A 94 12.99 1.79 8.58
C ASP A 94 12.10 2.73 9.43
N ARG A 95 12.37 2.72 10.74
CA ARG A 95 11.68 3.56 11.73
C ARG A 95 11.81 5.07 11.47
N ARG A 96 12.80 5.52 10.69
CA ARG A 96 12.97 6.94 10.33
C ARG A 96 12.09 7.31 9.14
N ALA A 97 11.82 6.35 8.26
CA ALA A 97 10.99 6.55 7.09
C ALA A 97 9.49 6.46 7.40
N MET A 98 9.09 5.71 8.42
CA MET A 98 7.68 5.56 8.79
C MET A 98 7.52 5.42 10.30
N ASP A 99 6.60 6.20 10.87
CA ASP A 99 6.36 6.23 12.31
C ASP A 99 5.81 4.88 12.80
N PRO A 100 6.53 4.15 13.67
CA PRO A 100 6.17 2.78 14.02
C PRO A 100 4.88 2.69 14.85
N GLU A 101 4.50 3.76 15.57
CA GLU A 101 3.27 3.78 16.37
C GLU A 101 2.05 4.02 15.48
N ARG A 102 2.15 4.95 14.52
CA ARG A 102 1.05 5.25 13.58
C ARG A 102 0.80 4.13 12.57
N TYR A 103 1.83 3.40 12.18
CA TYR A 103 1.76 2.34 11.17
C TYR A 103 2.01 0.93 11.76
N GLY A 104 1.85 0.78 13.08
CA GLY A 104 2.03 -0.50 13.77
C GLY A 104 1.09 -1.59 13.27
N HIS A 105 -0.12 -1.23 12.79
CA HIS A 105 -1.06 -2.19 12.19
C HIS A 105 -0.47 -2.84 10.92
N LEU A 106 0.18 -2.06 10.04
CA LEU A 106 0.83 -2.58 8.83
C LEU A 106 2.00 -3.50 9.16
N ARG A 107 2.76 -3.16 10.22
CA ARG A 107 3.88 -3.99 10.69
C ARG A 107 3.40 -5.36 11.14
N ARG A 108 2.29 -5.40 11.91
CA ARG A 108 1.65 -6.65 12.33
C ARG A 108 1.10 -7.44 11.13
N GLU A 109 0.40 -6.77 10.21
CA GLU A 109 -0.14 -7.42 9.00
C GLU A 109 0.95 -8.05 8.13
N LEU A 110 2.12 -7.42 8.05
CA LEU A 110 3.26 -7.93 7.27
C LEU A 110 4.15 -8.94 8.02
N GLY A 111 3.89 -9.18 9.31
CA GLY A 111 4.69 -10.05 10.18
C GLY A 111 6.07 -9.45 10.55
N LEU A 112 6.19 -8.13 10.60
CA LEU A 112 7.42 -7.42 11.00
C LEU A 112 7.55 -7.22 12.51
N ASP A 113 6.42 -7.23 13.21
CA ASP A 113 6.41 -7.36 14.66
C ASP A 113 6.20 -8.84 14.98
N PRO A 114 6.95 -9.42 15.94
CA PRO A 114 6.61 -10.73 16.45
C PRO A 114 5.16 -10.69 16.96
N PRO A 115 4.43 -11.82 16.91
CA PRO A 115 3.18 -11.90 17.66
C PRO A 115 3.48 -11.46 19.10
N ASP A 116 2.57 -10.72 19.70
CA ASP A 116 2.65 -10.32 21.10
C ASP A 116 2.51 -11.61 21.95
N GLU A 117 3.58 -12.40 22.00
CA GLU A 117 3.80 -13.49 22.94
C GLU A 117 4.46 -12.89 24.19
N ASP A 118 3.81 -11.94 24.86
CA ASP A 118 3.91 -11.78 26.32
C ASP A 118 2.93 -10.69 26.83
N ARG A 119 1.67 -11.08 27.04
CA ARG A 119 0.90 -10.48 28.14
C ARG A 119 0.11 -11.55 28.88
N ALA A 120 0.86 -12.49 29.43
CA ALA A 120 0.40 -13.38 30.49
C ALA A 120 1.45 -13.36 31.61
N ALA A 121 1.36 -12.36 32.49
CA ALA A 121 1.96 -12.36 33.82
C ALA A 121 0.94 -11.83 34.82
#